data_AF-A0A661BWX1-F1
#
_entry.id   AF-A0A661BWX1-F1
#
_cell.length_a   1.000
_cell.length_b   1.000
_cell.length_c   1.000
_cell.angle_alpha   90.00
_cell.angle_beta   90.00
_cell.angle_gamma   90.00
#
_symmetry.space_group_name_H-M   'P 1'
#
loop_
_entity.id
_entity.type
_entity.pdbx_description
1 polymer ?
#
loop_
_entity_poly.entity_id
_entity_poly.type
_entity_poly.pdbx_seq_one_letter_code
_entity_poly.pdbx_strand_id
1 'polypeptide(L)'
;VSLLEAVARYFEIILPQQFTEDDIEVICTEADSLCCSNNKAIRDVLSLLDGATVNAEKYLCAMTVLACLSVKLVNPIFARSDAIGTVMRKKIKPVTDPVFEQLKILRS
;
A
#
# COMPACT_ATOMS: atom_id res chain seq x y z
N VAL A 1 1.23 -2.68 16.53
CA VAL A 1 2.15 -3.47 15.70
C VAL A 1 1.39 -4.47 14.83
N SER A 2 0.52 -5.28 15.44
CA SER A 2 -0.35 -6.28 14.74
C SER A 2 -1.25 -5.76 13.60
N LEU A 3 -1.61 -4.47 13.54
CA LEU A 3 -2.57 -3.99 12.53
C LEU A 3 -1.96 -3.93 11.12
N LEU A 4 -0.78 -3.33 10.96
CA LEU A 4 -0.15 -3.20 9.64
C LEU A 4 0.14 -4.57 9.03
N GLU A 5 0.66 -5.50 9.85
CA GLU A 5 0.89 -6.89 9.45
C GLU A 5 -0.41 -7.63 9.12
N ALA A 6 -1.51 -7.36 9.85
CA ALA A 6 -2.79 -7.97 9.55
C ALA A 6 -3.36 -7.49 8.21
N VAL A 7 -3.25 -6.19 7.91
CA VAL A 7 -3.65 -5.63 6.62
C VAL A 7 -2.77 -6.21 5.50
N ALA A 8 -1.45 -6.28 5.69
CA ALA A 8 -0.54 -6.88 4.74
C ALA A 8 -0.89 -8.34 4.43
N ARG A 9 -1.12 -9.15 5.47
CA ARG A 9 -1.54 -10.56 5.32
C ARG A 9 -2.86 -10.72 4.59
N TYR A 10 -3.80 -9.80 4.77
CA TYR A 10 -5.07 -9.85 4.05
C TYR A 10 -4.88 -9.76 2.52
N PHE A 11 -3.84 -9.06 2.07
CA PHE A 11 -3.51 -8.88 0.65
C PHE A 11 -2.28 -9.68 0.18
N GLU A 12 -1.77 -10.61 0.98
CA GLU A 12 -0.51 -11.35 0.73
C GLU A 12 -0.51 -12.11 -0.62
N ILE A 13 -1.67 -12.57 -1.07
CA ILE A 13 -1.84 -13.30 -2.35
C ILE A 13 -1.42 -12.44 -3.56
N ILE A 14 -1.48 -11.11 -3.44
CA ILE A 14 -1.22 -10.16 -4.53
C ILE A 14 0.24 -9.68 -4.50
N LEU A 15 0.97 -9.96 -3.42
CA LEU A 15 2.32 -9.47 -3.20
C LEU A 15 3.33 -10.16 -4.14
N PRO A 16 4.09 -9.42 -4.98
CA PRO A 16 5.23 -9.97 -5.68
C PRO A 16 6.36 -10.30 -4.68
N GLN A 17 7.08 -11.40 -4.88
CA GLN A 17 8.18 -11.88 -4.01
C GLN A 17 9.32 -10.87 -3.76
N GLN A 18 9.36 -9.75 -4.48
CA GLN A 18 10.47 -8.80 -4.52
C GLN A 18 10.20 -7.45 -3.83
N PHE A 19 9.05 -7.25 -3.18
CA PHE A 19 8.80 -6.01 -2.43
C PHE A 19 9.47 -6.08 -1.05
N THR A 20 10.54 -5.30 -0.87
CA THR A 20 11.29 -5.23 0.41
C THR A 20 11.47 -3.81 0.93
N GLU A 21 10.82 -2.82 0.31
CA GLU A 21 10.96 -1.42 0.67
C GLU A 21 10.27 -1.09 2.00
N ASP A 22 10.93 -0.24 2.79
CA ASP A 22 10.50 0.16 4.13
C ASP A 22 10.10 1.64 4.18
N ASP A 23 9.78 2.22 3.01
CA ASP A 23 9.30 3.60 2.82
C ASP A 23 7.96 3.60 2.07
N ILE A 24 6.94 4.27 2.63
CA ILE A 24 5.58 4.24 2.10
C ILE A 24 5.46 4.94 0.73
N GLU A 25 6.26 5.98 0.47
CA GLU A 25 6.22 6.71 -0.81
C GLU A 25 6.87 5.90 -1.92
N VAL A 26 7.96 5.20 -1.60
CA VAL A 26 8.63 4.27 -2.51
C VAL A 26 7.69 3.11 -2.84
N ILE A 27 7.06 2.49 -1.83
CA ILE A 27 6.07 1.43 -2.03
C ILE A 27 4.94 1.89 -2.97
N CYS A 28 4.39 3.10 -2.76
CA CYS A 28 3.34 3.63 -3.63
C CYS A 28 3.83 3.76 -5.08
N THR A 29 5.04 4.30 -5.27
CA THR A 29 5.63 4.51 -6.60
C THR A 29 5.92 3.20 -7.32
N GLU A 30 6.44 2.20 -6.61
CA GLU A 30 6.71 0.87 -7.16
C GLU A 30 5.43 0.12 -7.51
N ALA A 31 4.40 0.21 -6.65
CA ALA A 31 3.09 -0.38 -6.93
C ALA A 31 2.44 0.25 -8.17
N ASP A 32 2.51 1.57 -8.31
CA ASP A 32 2.06 2.29 -9.52
C ASP A 32 2.86 1.87 -10.75
N SER A 33 4.18 1.67 -10.62
CA SER A 33 5.00 1.21 -11.75
C SER A 33 4.62 -0.20 -12.21
N LEU A 34 4.39 -1.10 -11.24
CA LEU A 34 4.03 -2.50 -11.48
C LEU A 34 2.63 -2.63 -12.08
N CYS A 35 1.67 -1.86 -11.57
CA CYS A 35 0.27 -1.94 -12.00
C CYS A 35 0.00 -1.12 -13.26
N CYS A 36 0.59 0.07 -13.39
CA CYS A 36 0.20 1.05 -14.40
C CYS A 36 1.23 1.24 -15.52
N SER A 37 2.53 1.04 -15.25
CA SER A 37 3.55 1.62 -16.13
C SER A 37 4.28 0.64 -17.06
N ASN A 38 4.36 -0.68 -16.79
CA ASN A 38 5.09 -1.56 -17.73
C ASN A 38 4.85 -3.08 -17.66
N ASN A 39 3.93 -3.59 -16.85
CA ASN A 39 3.71 -5.04 -16.79
C ASN A 39 2.66 -5.50 -17.81
N LYS A 40 3.13 -5.96 -18.99
CA LYS A 40 2.26 -6.46 -20.06
C LYS A 40 1.33 -7.59 -19.56
N ALA A 41 1.83 -8.50 -18.73
CA ALA A 41 1.03 -9.62 -18.24
C ALA A 41 -0.14 -9.13 -17.35
N ILE A 42 0.10 -8.13 -16.50
CA ILE A 42 -0.96 -7.52 -15.67
C ILE A 42 -1.97 -6.81 -16.56
N ARG A 43 -1.53 -6.01 -17.55
CA ARG A 43 -2.46 -5.34 -18.48
C ARG A 43 -3.30 -6.33 -19.28
N ASP A 44 -2.70 -7.42 -19.75
CA ASP A 44 -3.42 -8.45 -20.51
C ASP A 44 -4.52 -9.08 -19.63
N VAL A 45 -4.23 -9.35 -18.35
CA VAL A 45 -5.25 -9.83 -17.38
C VAL A 45 -6.32 -8.77 -17.10
N LEU A 46 -5.93 -7.49 -16.92
CA LEU A 46 -6.87 -6.40 -16.69
C LEU A 46 -7.81 -6.17 -17.88
N SER A 47 -7.31 -6.35 -19.12
CA SER A 47 -8.12 -6.23 -20.34
C SER A 47 -9.20 -7.31 -20.46
N LEU A 48 -9.02 -8.46 -19.81
CA LEU A 48 -10.05 -9.51 -19.72
C LEU A 48 -11.14 -9.17 -18.69
N LEU A 49 -10.86 -8.22 -17.78
CA LEU A 49 -11.76 -7.76 -16.72
C LEU A 49 -12.53 -6.49 -17.10
N ASP A 50 -12.33 -5.95 -18.31
CA ASP A 50 -12.77 -4.63 -18.77
C ASP A 50 -14.31 -4.41 -18.80
N GLY A 51 -15.10 -5.42 -18.42
CA GLY A 51 -16.55 -5.33 -18.18
C GLY A 51 -16.98 -5.37 -16.71
N ALA A 52 -16.10 -5.66 -15.76
CA ALA A 52 -16.44 -5.88 -14.35
C ALA A 52 -16.16 -4.67 -13.45
N THR A 53 -15.09 -3.91 -13.71
CA THR A 53 -14.71 -2.74 -12.89
C THR A 53 -13.90 -1.75 -13.70
N VAL A 54 -14.45 -0.55 -13.95
CA VAL A 54 -13.80 0.58 -14.65
C VAL A 54 -12.51 1.05 -13.94
N ASN A 55 -12.25 0.59 -12.72
CA ASN A 55 -11.09 0.95 -11.89
C ASN A 55 -10.24 -0.26 -11.45
N ALA A 56 -10.29 -1.39 -12.16
CA ALA A 56 -9.57 -2.63 -11.80
C ALA A 56 -8.08 -2.38 -11.51
N GLU A 57 -7.42 -1.59 -12.35
CA GLU A 57 -6.01 -1.21 -12.22
C GLU A 57 -5.73 -0.45 -10.91
N LYS A 58 -6.58 0.51 -10.56
CA LYS A 58 -6.44 1.30 -9.33
C LYS A 58 -6.65 0.43 -8.09
N TYR A 59 -7.59 -0.51 -8.14
CA TYR A 59 -7.80 -1.46 -7.05
C TYR A 59 -6.58 -2.37 -6.87
N LEU A 60 -6.02 -2.89 -7.96
CA LEU A 60 -4.82 -3.72 -7.90
C LEU A 60 -3.63 -2.96 -7.30
N CYS A 61 -3.42 -1.71 -7.71
CA CYS A 61 -2.38 -0.86 -7.14
C CYS A 61 -2.60 -0.65 -5.63
N ALA A 62 -3.80 -0.24 -5.23
CA ALA A 62 -4.14 -0.03 -3.83
C ALA A 62 -3.96 -1.30 -2.99
N MET A 63 -4.38 -2.45 -3.48
CA MET A 63 -4.17 -3.74 -2.81
C MET A 63 -2.68 -4.07 -2.67
N THR A 64 -1.88 -3.81 -3.71
CA THR A 64 -0.43 -4.05 -3.69
C THR A 64 0.26 -3.20 -2.63
N VAL A 65 -0.04 -1.90 -2.55
CA VAL A 65 0.49 -1.02 -1.51
C VAL A 65 0.13 -1.53 -0.11
N LEU A 66 -1.12 -1.95 0.09
CA LEU A 66 -1.59 -2.46 1.39
C LEU A 66 -0.95 -3.80 1.76
N ALA A 67 -0.61 -4.64 0.78
CA ALA A 67 0.12 -5.90 0.98
C ALA A 67 1.54 -5.67 1.50
N CYS A 68 2.17 -4.54 1.14
CA CYS A 68 3.54 -4.20 1.54
C CYS A 68 3.65 -3.58 2.94
N LEU A 69 2.54 -3.41 3.67
CA LEU A 69 2.58 -2.73 4.97
C LEU A 69 3.39 -3.52 6.01
N SER A 70 4.31 -2.81 6.64
CA SER A 70 5.22 -3.37 7.63
C SER A 70 5.37 -2.44 8.83
N VAL A 71 5.67 -3.03 9.98
CA VAL A 71 6.04 -2.31 11.20
C VAL A 71 7.26 -1.42 10.97
N LYS A 72 8.12 -1.81 10.02
CA LYS A 72 9.32 -1.05 9.68
C LYS A 72 9.01 0.36 9.15
N LEU A 73 7.82 0.59 8.60
CA LEU A 73 7.37 1.92 8.16
C LEU A 73 7.25 2.93 9.33
N VAL A 74 6.88 2.44 10.52
CA VAL A 74 6.64 3.29 11.69
C VAL A 74 7.80 3.27 12.69
N ASN A 75 8.69 2.29 12.59
CA ASN A 75 9.86 2.15 13.47
C ASN A 75 10.76 3.40 13.50
N PRO A 76 11.12 4.04 12.37
CA PRO A 76 11.94 5.25 12.38
C PRO A 76 11.28 6.42 13.14
N ILE A 77 9.94 6.51 13.08
CA ILE A 77 9.17 7.56 13.75
C ILE A 77 9.17 7.31 15.26
N PHE A 78 8.95 6.06 15.68
CA PHE A 78 8.98 5.66 17.09
C PHE A 78 10.39 5.75 17.70
N ALA A 79 11.43 5.38 16.94
CA ALA A 79 12.81 5.42 17.40
C ALA A 79 13.31 6.84 17.69
N ARG A 80 12.74 7.85 17.00
CA ARG A 80 13.15 9.26 17.09
C ARG A 80 12.18 10.13 17.88
N SER A 81 11.16 9.54 18.51
CA SER A 81 10.16 10.32 19.24
C SER A 81 9.52 9.56 20.40
N ASP A 82 9.48 10.21 21.55
CA ASP A 82 8.71 9.86 22.74
C ASP A 82 7.34 10.56 22.79
N ALA A 83 6.88 11.09 21.64
CA ALA A 83 5.68 11.92 21.59
C ALA A 83 4.43 11.08 21.85
N ILE A 84 3.43 11.67 22.51
CA ILE A 84 2.18 11.00 22.86
C ILE A 84 0.98 11.81 22.33
N GLY A 85 -0.14 11.14 22.13
CA GLY A 85 -1.42 11.77 21.81
C GLY A 85 -1.41 12.50 20.47
N THR A 86 -1.87 13.75 20.45
CA THR A 86 -2.04 14.51 19.21
C THR A 86 -0.72 14.79 18.50
N VAL A 87 0.38 14.96 19.25
CA VAL A 87 1.71 15.14 18.65
C VAL A 87 2.13 13.86 17.93
N MET A 88 1.86 12.70 18.53
CA MET A 88 2.21 11.43 17.90
C MET A 88 1.38 11.12 16.65
N ARG A 89 0.08 11.45 16.69
CA ARG A 89 -0.79 11.37 15.51
C ARG A 89 -0.24 12.19 14.34
N LYS A 90 0.25 13.41 14.62
CA LYS A 90 0.89 14.25 13.58
C LYS A 90 2.17 13.62 13.03
N LYS A 91 2.96 12.94 13.87
CA LYS A 91 4.21 12.29 13.45
C LYS A 91 4.01 11.01 12.64
N ILE A 92 2.97 10.22 12.94
CA ILE A 92 2.62 9.00 12.19
C ILE A 92 1.87 9.33 10.89
N LYS A 93 1.29 10.54 10.79
CA LYS A 93 0.51 11.02 9.63
C LYS A 93 1.14 10.69 8.26
N PRO A 94 2.45 10.88 8.02
CA PRO A 94 3.08 10.55 6.73
C PRO A 94 2.92 9.10 6.31
N VAL A 95 2.76 8.16 7.26
CA VAL A 95 2.52 6.74 6.96
C VAL A 95 1.03 6.44 6.87
N THR A 96 0.21 7.00 7.77
CA THR A 96 -1.22 6.67 7.80
C THR A 96 -2.04 7.33 6.70
N ASP A 97 -1.67 8.55 6.26
CA ASP A 97 -2.41 9.24 5.21
C ASP A 97 -2.39 8.46 3.88
N PRO A 98 -1.22 8.00 3.36
CA PRO A 98 -1.19 7.14 2.18
C PRO A 98 -2.03 5.87 2.35
N VAL A 99 -1.96 5.21 3.51
CA VAL A 99 -2.77 4.00 3.80
C VAL A 99 -4.27 4.30 3.70
N PHE A 100 -4.72 5.43 4.26
CA PHE A 100 -6.13 5.81 4.16
C PHE A 100 -6.57 6.14 2.74
N GLU A 101 -5.71 6.74 1.92
CA GLU A 101 -6.02 6.97 0.50
C GLU A 101 -6.20 5.65 -0.26
N GLN A 102 -5.33 4.65 -0.04
CA GLN A 102 -5.50 3.34 -0.66
C GLN A 102 -6.80 2.64 -0.22
N LEU A 103 -7.14 2.72 1.07
CA LEU A 103 -8.40 2.17 1.58
C LEU A 103 -9.64 2.88 1.01
N LYS A 104 -9.56 4.19 0.74
CA LYS A 104 -10.66 4.93 0.07
C LYS A 104 -10.87 4.44 -1.35
N ILE A 105 -9.79 4.16 -2.08
CA ILE A 105 -9.85 3.59 -3.44
C ILE A 105 -10.61 2.27 -3.42
N LEU A 106 -10.30 1.35 -2.49
CA LEU A 106 -10.98 0.05 -2.43
C LEU A 106 -12.46 0.11 -2.01
N ARG A 107 -12.92 1.24 -1.48
CA ARG A 107 -14.31 1.43 -1.03
C ARG A 107 -15.17 2.17 -2.06
N SER A 108 -14.57 2.81 -3.06
CA SER A 108 -15.26 3.59 -4.10
C SER A 108 -15.75 2.71 -5.23
#